data_AF-A0A521KIM0-F1
#
_entry.id   AF-A0A521KIM0-F1
#
_cell.length_a   1.000
_cell.length_b   1.000
_cell.length_c   1.000
_cell.angle_alpha   90.00
_cell.angle_beta   90.00
_cell.angle_gamma   90.00
#
_symmetry.space_group_name_H-M   'P 1'
#
loop_
_entity.id
_entity.type
_entity.pdbx_description
1 polymer ?
#
loop_
_entity_poly.entity_id
_entity_poly.type
_entity_poly.pdbx_seq_one_letter_code
_entity_poly.pdbx_strand_id
1 'polypeptide(L)'
;MNTACIEFRRALVAALEQRRSLAELSIGAHIATCGDCRAVLESERALDDLLERAHVQNPVGLSSRVLRSLQAERARGAPQLDGLDRLLDALPAPVAPVGLAPRVLRALARARADERERVRPSAGARALRAWKPLAAAAALVVSISLWGAWQLRSRGLSKQPPQGLLAELELLESIELLQGAEIDVLLSELPDDEVELLQASSESEDAAPQIAPPVDAPGKRSNG
;
A
#
# COMPACT_ATOMS: atom_id res chain seq x y z
N MET A 1 -7.70 0.93 31.02
CA MET A 1 -7.29 2.19 30.37
C MET A 1 -6.65 3.14 31.37
N ASN A 2 -5.34 3.36 31.24
CA ASN A 2 -4.55 4.23 32.12
C ASN A 2 -4.82 5.73 31.82
N THR A 3 -4.83 6.59 32.84
CA THR A 3 -4.97 8.06 32.70
C THR A 3 -4.00 8.64 31.67
N ALA A 4 -2.75 8.15 31.63
CA ALA A 4 -1.76 8.58 30.65
C ALA A 4 -2.19 8.27 29.19
N CYS A 5 -2.91 7.18 28.96
CA CYS A 5 -3.46 6.83 27.64
C CYS A 5 -4.62 7.77 27.27
N ILE A 6 -5.47 8.14 28.22
CA ILE A 6 -6.58 9.09 27.99
C ILE A 6 -6.04 10.47 27.61
N GLU A 7 -5.03 10.95 28.33
CA GLU A 7 -4.39 12.24 28.04
C GLU A 7 -3.69 12.23 26.67
N PHE A 8 -2.96 11.16 26.36
CA PHE A 8 -2.35 10.98 25.06
C PHE A 8 -3.38 11.00 23.92
N ARG A 9 -4.49 10.26 24.07
CA ARG A 9 -5.58 10.24 23.07
C ARG A 9 -6.20 11.63 22.88
N ARG A 10 -6.42 12.37 23.97
CA ARG A 10 -6.93 13.75 23.90
C ARG A 10 -5.95 14.67 23.16
N ALA A 11 -4.65 14.56 23.43
CA ALA A 11 -3.62 15.33 22.76
C ALA A 11 -3.53 14.98 21.26
N LEU A 12 -3.66 13.69 20.91
CA LEU A 12 -3.71 13.22 19.53
C LEU A 12 -4.90 13.82 18.77
N VAL A 13 -6.10 13.76 19.34
CA VAL A 13 -7.31 14.35 18.73
C VAL A 13 -7.14 15.85 18.52
N ALA A 14 -6.67 16.58 19.54
CA ALA A 14 -6.44 18.02 19.43
C ALA A 14 -5.40 18.38 18.34
N ALA A 15 -4.35 17.58 18.19
CA ALA A 15 -3.36 17.80 17.14
C ALA A 15 -3.93 17.56 15.74
N LEU A 16 -4.77 16.53 15.56
CA LEU A 16 -5.44 16.25 14.29
C LEU A 16 -6.43 17.36 13.90
N GLU A 17 -7.27 17.81 14.84
CA GLU A 17 -8.22 18.91 14.63
C GLU A 17 -7.51 20.21 14.22
N GLN A 18 -6.38 20.50 14.85
CA GLN A 18 -5.58 21.70 14.59
C GLN A 18 -4.60 21.53 13.41
N ARG A 19 -4.61 20.38 12.74
CA ARG A 19 -3.67 20.02 11.65
C ARG A 19 -2.21 20.24 12.03
N ARG A 20 -1.86 20.00 13.29
CA ARG A 20 -0.48 20.10 13.79
C ARG A 20 0.33 18.87 13.41
N SER A 21 1.64 19.04 13.39
CA SER A 21 2.55 17.92 13.18
C SER A 21 2.40 16.89 14.29
N LEU A 22 2.23 15.62 13.90
CA LEU A 22 2.15 14.50 14.83
C LEU A 22 3.51 14.06 15.37
N ALA A 23 4.61 14.57 14.81
CA ALA A 23 5.97 14.21 15.22
C ALA A 23 6.25 14.55 16.70
N GLU A 24 5.61 15.60 17.22
CA GLU A 24 5.78 16.06 18.60
C GLU A 24 5.12 15.13 19.63
N LEU A 25 4.12 14.35 19.22
CA LEU A 25 3.36 13.47 20.13
C LEU A 25 4.10 12.18 20.47
N SER A 26 5.27 11.90 19.88
CA SER A 26 6.05 10.69 20.15
C SER A 26 5.23 9.39 20.07
N ILE A 27 4.31 9.31 19.09
CA ILE A 27 3.29 8.25 18.96
C ILE A 27 3.90 6.84 19.09
N GLY A 28 5.04 6.58 18.44
CA GLY A 28 5.73 5.29 18.52
C GLY A 28 6.18 4.89 19.93
N ALA A 29 6.64 5.85 20.75
CA ALA A 29 7.07 5.58 22.12
C ALA A 29 5.89 5.22 23.04
N HIS A 30 4.74 5.89 22.85
CA HIS A 30 3.53 5.56 23.60
C HIS A 30 2.98 4.17 23.23
N ILE A 31 2.91 3.83 21.93
CA ILE A 31 2.43 2.50 21.48
C ILE A 31 3.32 1.36 21.97
N ALA A 32 4.63 1.61 22.06
CA ALA A 32 5.58 0.62 22.59
C ALA A 32 5.30 0.26 24.05
N THR A 33 4.71 1.16 24.84
CA THR A 33 4.49 0.98 26.28
C THR A 33 3.02 0.79 26.68
N CYS A 34 2.07 1.25 25.86
CA CYS A 34 0.64 1.16 26.14
C CYS A 34 -0.03 -0.01 25.39
N GLY A 35 -0.43 -1.04 26.13
CA GLY A 35 -1.15 -2.19 25.57
C GLY A 35 -2.49 -1.84 24.91
N ASP A 36 -3.27 -0.93 25.51
CA ASP A 36 -4.58 -0.51 24.99
C ASP A 36 -4.46 0.18 23.61
N CYS A 37 -3.45 1.03 23.41
CA CYS A 37 -3.20 1.69 22.13
C CYS A 37 -2.66 0.72 21.07
N ARG A 38 -1.88 -0.28 21.49
CA ARG A 38 -1.39 -1.33 20.59
C ARG A 38 -2.55 -2.20 20.09
N ALA A 39 -3.44 -2.63 20.97
CA ALA A 39 -4.61 -3.42 20.61
C ALA A 39 -5.51 -2.68 19.60
N VAL A 40 -5.71 -1.37 19.76
CA VAL A 40 -6.44 -0.55 18.78
C VAL A 40 -5.74 -0.56 17.42
N LEU A 41 -4.43 -0.33 17.37
CA LEU A 41 -3.70 -0.36 16.10
C LEU A 41 -3.69 -1.72 15.41
N GLU A 42 -3.64 -2.79 16.19
CA GLU A 42 -3.77 -4.15 15.67
C GLU A 42 -5.18 -4.38 15.09
N SER A 43 -6.22 -3.86 15.75
CA SER A 43 -7.59 -3.95 15.22
C SER A 43 -7.80 -3.14 13.94
N GLU A 44 -7.19 -1.94 13.83
CA GLU A 44 -7.23 -1.14 12.60
C GLU A 44 -6.50 -1.86 11.45
N ARG A 45 -5.32 -2.43 11.70
CA ARG A 45 -4.61 -3.23 10.69
C ARG A 45 -5.41 -4.45 10.25
N ALA A 46 -6.03 -5.16 11.20
CA ALA A 46 -6.89 -6.29 10.87
C ALA A 46 -8.11 -5.85 10.04
N LEU A 47 -8.66 -4.66 10.31
CA LEU A 47 -9.73 -4.06 9.51
C LEU A 47 -9.24 -3.71 8.10
N ASP A 48 -8.08 -3.08 7.97
CA ASP A 48 -7.46 -2.79 6.67
C ASP A 48 -7.24 -4.07 5.86
N ASP A 49 -6.68 -5.12 6.47
CA ASP A 49 -6.49 -6.43 5.83
C ASP A 49 -7.81 -7.08 5.41
N LEU A 50 -8.88 -6.89 6.20
CA LEU A 50 -10.22 -7.35 5.84
C LEU A 50 -10.79 -6.54 4.68
N LEU A 51 -10.61 -5.21 4.67
CA LEU A 51 -11.08 -4.34 3.60
C LEU A 51 -10.35 -4.60 2.28
N GLU A 52 -9.05 -4.86 2.34
CA GLU A 52 -8.22 -5.22 1.19
C GLU A 52 -8.67 -6.57 0.60
N ARG A 53 -8.85 -7.59 1.46
CA ARG A 53 -9.30 -8.93 1.03
C ARG A 53 -10.76 -8.97 0.61
N ALA A 54 -11.61 -8.18 1.24
CA ALA A 54 -13.04 -8.24 1.00
C ALA A 54 -13.42 -7.78 -0.41
N HIS A 55 -12.46 -7.24 -1.21
CA HIS A 55 -12.67 -6.71 -2.56
C HIS A 55 -14.10 -6.20 -2.69
N VAL A 56 -14.47 -5.26 -1.81
CA VAL A 56 -15.86 -4.83 -1.70
C VAL A 56 -16.17 -4.16 -3.02
N GLN A 57 -16.78 -4.93 -3.93
CA GLN A 57 -17.16 -4.43 -5.22
C GLN A 57 -18.12 -3.31 -4.94
N ASN A 58 -17.68 -2.10 -5.27
CA ASN A 58 -18.48 -0.92 -5.07
C ASN A 58 -19.77 -1.15 -5.86
N PRO A 59 -20.95 -1.24 -5.23
CA PRO A 59 -22.16 -1.68 -5.91
C PRO A 59 -22.34 -0.84 -7.17
N VAL A 60 -22.58 -1.49 -8.31
CA VAL A 60 -22.69 -0.77 -9.59
C VAL A 60 -23.68 0.39 -9.43
N GLY A 61 -23.21 1.61 -9.72
CA GLY A 61 -24.00 2.83 -9.58
C GLY A 61 -24.12 3.41 -8.17
N LEU A 62 -23.42 2.90 -7.14
CA LEU A 62 -23.32 3.57 -5.83
C LEU A 62 -22.73 4.98 -5.99
N SER A 63 -21.62 5.11 -6.71
CA SER A 63 -21.00 6.41 -7.03
C SER A 63 -21.99 7.35 -7.72
N SER A 64 -22.71 6.86 -8.73
CA SER A 64 -23.74 7.63 -9.42
C SER A 64 -24.89 8.04 -8.51
N ARG A 65 -25.34 7.17 -7.58
CA ARG A 65 -26.39 7.48 -6.59
C ARG A 65 -25.93 8.52 -5.57
N VAL A 66 -24.71 8.39 -5.06
CA VAL A 66 -24.10 9.37 -4.14
C VAL A 66 -23.97 10.73 -4.82
N LEU A 67 -23.45 10.77 -6.06
CA LEU A 67 -23.34 12.02 -6.83
C LEU A 67 -24.72 12.66 -7.08
N ARG A 68 -25.74 11.86 -7.42
CA ARG A 68 -27.11 12.34 -7.59
C ARG A 68 -27.69 12.88 -6.27
N SER A 69 -27.42 12.21 -5.16
CA SER A 69 -27.85 12.65 -3.83
C SER A 69 -27.21 13.97 -3.45
N LEU A 70 -25.88 14.10 -3.64
CA LEU A 70 -25.14 15.35 -3.40
C LEU A 70 -25.62 16.48 -4.31
N GLN A 71 -25.92 16.20 -5.58
CA GLN A 71 -26.55 17.18 -6.48
C GLN A 71 -27.94 17.59 -5.99
N ALA A 72 -28.76 16.63 -5.57
CA ALA A 72 -30.08 16.90 -5.04
C ALA A 72 -30.03 17.64 -3.69
N GLU A 73 -29.01 17.45 -2.86
CA GLU A 73 -28.78 18.22 -1.64
C GLU A 73 -28.33 19.65 -1.96
N ARG A 74 -27.39 19.83 -2.90
CA ARG A 74 -27.02 21.18 -3.40
C ARG A 74 -28.24 21.92 -3.95
N ALA A 75 -29.11 21.22 -4.68
CA ALA A 75 -30.35 21.78 -5.22
C ALA A 75 -31.41 22.05 -4.13
N ARG A 76 -31.44 21.26 -3.04
CA ARG A 76 -32.42 21.39 -1.94
C ARG A 76 -32.02 22.39 -0.85
N GLY A 77 -30.74 22.70 -0.70
CA GLY A 77 -30.31 23.61 0.35
C GLY A 77 -28.84 24.01 0.30
N ALA A 78 -28.59 25.21 -0.20
CA ALA A 78 -28.14 26.30 0.65
C ALA A 78 -28.43 27.66 -0.02
N PRO A 79 -29.43 28.44 0.43
CA PRO A 79 -29.50 29.88 0.10
C PRO A 79 -28.24 30.66 0.54
N GLN A 80 -27.32 30.01 1.27
CA GLN A 80 -26.03 30.53 1.68
C GLN A 80 -24.96 30.46 0.58
N LEU A 81 -25.07 29.51 -0.38
CA LEU A 81 -24.17 29.46 -1.54
C LEU A 81 -24.60 30.45 -2.63
N ASP A 82 -25.90 30.66 -2.85
CA ASP A 82 -26.38 31.74 -3.75
C ASP A 82 -25.87 33.12 -3.32
N GLY A 83 -25.71 33.36 -2.01
CA GLY A 83 -25.10 34.57 -1.48
C GLY A 83 -23.61 34.68 -1.79
N LEU A 84 -22.88 33.57 -1.69
CA LEU A 84 -21.45 33.53 -2.01
C LEU A 84 -21.22 33.63 -3.52
N ASP A 85 -22.02 32.93 -4.32
CA ASP A 85 -21.96 32.98 -5.78
C ASP A 85 -22.34 34.36 -6.29
N ARG A 86 -23.38 35.02 -5.73
CA ARG A 86 -23.65 36.44 -6.02
C ARG A 86 -22.52 37.37 -5.59
N LEU A 87 -21.86 37.11 -4.47
CA LEU A 87 -20.70 37.89 -4.04
C LEU A 87 -19.51 37.67 -4.98
N LEU A 88 -19.31 36.45 -5.47
CA LEU A 88 -18.26 36.12 -6.45
C LEU A 88 -18.58 36.72 -7.83
N ASP A 89 -19.84 36.72 -8.25
CA ASP A 89 -20.31 37.35 -9.50
C ASP A 89 -20.25 38.89 -9.43
N ALA A 90 -20.46 39.47 -8.24
CA ALA A 90 -20.34 40.90 -8.01
C ALA A 90 -18.88 41.39 -7.93
N LEU A 91 -17.93 40.49 -7.67
CA LEU A 91 -16.51 40.81 -7.70
C LEU A 91 -16.06 40.92 -9.16
N PRO A 92 -15.39 42.01 -9.56
CA PRO A 92 -14.80 42.09 -10.89
C PRO A 92 -13.84 40.93 -11.08
N ALA A 93 -13.90 40.29 -12.26
CA ALA A 93 -13.05 39.15 -12.58
C ALA A 93 -11.60 39.49 -12.23
N PRO A 94 -10.92 38.70 -11.39
CA PRO A 94 -9.58 39.03 -10.93
C PRO A 94 -8.66 39.11 -12.13
N VAL A 95 -8.08 40.29 -12.36
CA VAL A 95 -7.08 40.48 -13.42
C VAL A 95 -5.80 39.80 -12.95
N ALA A 96 -5.56 38.60 -13.47
CA ALA A 96 -4.32 37.90 -13.21
C ALA A 96 -3.14 38.76 -13.72
N PRO A 97 -2.13 39.05 -12.88
CA PRO A 97 -0.95 39.77 -13.32
C PRO A 97 -0.29 39.07 -14.51
N VAL A 98 0.13 39.85 -15.50
CA VAL A 98 0.86 39.32 -16.66
C VAL A 98 2.07 38.53 -16.15
N GLY A 99 2.17 37.27 -16.58
CA GLY A 99 3.26 36.38 -16.17
C GLY A 99 3.06 35.60 -14.86
N LEU A 100 1.90 35.71 -14.19
CA LEU A 100 1.62 34.88 -13.00
C LEU A 100 1.62 33.39 -13.35
N ALA A 101 0.91 32.99 -14.41
CA ALA A 101 0.83 31.60 -14.86
C ALA A 101 2.22 30.96 -15.11
N PRO A 102 3.12 31.55 -15.92
CA PRO A 102 4.45 30.97 -16.11
C PRO A 102 5.30 30.98 -14.84
N ARG A 103 5.12 31.94 -13.92
CA ARG A 103 5.81 31.93 -12.61
C ARG A 103 5.34 30.77 -11.72
N VAL A 104 4.03 30.54 -11.65
CA VAL A 104 3.44 29.42 -10.89
C VAL A 104 3.87 28.08 -11.47
N LEU A 105 3.82 27.92 -12.80
CA LEU A 105 4.28 26.69 -13.46
C LEU A 105 5.76 26.42 -13.21
N ARG A 106 6.60 27.47 -13.24
CA ARG A 106 8.04 27.34 -12.94
C ARG A 106 8.29 26.98 -11.47
N ALA A 107 7.51 27.55 -10.54
CA ALA A 107 7.58 27.19 -9.13
C ALA A 107 7.17 25.73 -8.89
N LEU A 108 6.07 25.28 -9.52
CA LEU A 108 5.62 23.89 -9.46
C LEU A 108 6.65 22.92 -10.07
N ALA A 109 7.28 23.28 -11.18
CA ALA A 109 8.33 22.46 -11.79
C ALA A 109 9.53 22.26 -10.85
N ARG A 110 9.93 23.31 -10.12
CA ARG A 110 11.00 23.22 -9.10
C ARG A 110 10.58 22.34 -7.93
N ALA A 111 9.38 22.55 -7.37
CA ALA A 111 8.88 21.74 -6.26
C ALA A 111 8.85 20.24 -6.62
N ARG A 112 8.43 19.89 -7.84
CA ARG A 112 8.44 18.50 -8.33
C ARG A 112 9.85 17.97 -8.55
N ALA A 113 10.81 18.81 -8.95
CA ALA A 113 12.21 18.40 -9.09
C ALA A 113 12.83 18.08 -7.73
N ASP A 114 12.60 18.95 -6.73
CA ASP A 114 13.07 18.76 -5.36
C ASP A 114 12.48 17.49 -4.74
N GLU A 115 11.19 17.22 -4.98
CA GLU A 115 10.54 16.01 -4.49
C GLU A 115 11.13 14.74 -5.14
N ARG A 116 11.41 14.77 -6.44
CA ARG A 116 12.12 13.66 -7.12
C ARG A 116 13.54 13.47 -6.58
N GLU A 117 14.21 14.55 -6.18
CA GLU A 117 15.55 14.47 -5.59
C GLU A 117 15.51 13.88 -4.17
N ARG A 118 14.50 14.23 -3.36
CA ARG A 118 14.27 13.60 -2.05
C ARG A 118 13.92 12.13 -2.15
N VAL A 119 13.09 11.76 -3.13
CA VAL A 119 12.65 10.38 -3.34
C VAL A 119 13.74 9.56 -4.01
N ARG A 120 14.70 10.17 -4.73
CA ARG A 120 15.82 9.45 -5.33
C ARG A 120 16.59 8.74 -4.21
N PRO A 121 16.54 7.40 -4.14
CA PRO A 121 17.35 6.69 -3.17
C PRO A 121 18.79 6.99 -3.51
N SER A 122 19.51 7.59 -2.56
CA SER A 122 20.90 7.98 -2.72
C SER A 122 21.66 6.81 -3.35
N ALA A 123 22.31 7.05 -4.49
CA ALA A 123 22.95 6.00 -5.26
C ALA A 123 23.97 5.20 -4.42
N GLY A 124 24.53 5.82 -3.38
CA GLY A 124 25.39 5.17 -2.38
C GLY A 124 24.70 4.16 -1.46
N ALA A 125 23.38 4.26 -1.21
CA ALA A 125 22.66 3.32 -0.35
C ALA A 125 22.36 1.98 -1.05
N ARG A 126 22.35 1.94 -2.39
CA ARG A 126 22.10 0.70 -3.14
C ARG A 126 23.31 -0.24 -3.13
N ALA A 127 24.53 0.29 -3.19
CA ALA A 127 25.75 -0.53 -3.16
C ALA A 127 25.91 -1.32 -1.86
N LEU A 128 25.52 -0.74 -0.71
CA LEU A 128 25.60 -1.43 0.59
C LEU A 128 24.39 -2.32 0.89
N ARG A 129 23.28 -2.22 0.13
CA ARG A 129 22.08 -3.05 0.33
C ARG A 129 22.12 -4.35 -0.47
N ALA A 130 22.92 -4.43 -1.53
CA ALA A 130 23.07 -5.64 -2.33
C ALA A 130 23.77 -6.80 -1.59
N TRP A 131 24.55 -6.53 -0.54
CA TRP A 131 25.27 -7.58 0.20
C TRP A 131 24.53 -8.13 1.41
N LYS A 132 23.56 -7.37 1.94
CA LYS A 132 22.73 -7.80 3.08
C LYS A 132 21.83 -9.01 2.81
N PRO A 133 21.19 -9.21 1.63
CA PRO A 133 20.34 -10.39 1.41
C PRO A 133 21.16 -11.68 1.37
N LEU A 134 22.41 -11.65 0.91
CA LEU A 134 23.28 -12.83 0.90
C LEU A 134 23.68 -13.26 2.33
N ALA A 135 23.98 -12.31 3.20
CA ALA A 135 24.26 -12.61 4.61
C ALA A 135 23.02 -13.12 5.37
N ALA A 136 21.84 -12.54 5.10
CA ALA A 136 20.58 -12.96 5.72
C ALA A 136 20.15 -14.37 5.27
N ALA A 137 20.28 -14.69 3.97
CA ALA A 137 19.97 -16.01 3.44
C ALA A 137 20.90 -17.09 4.03
N ALA A 138 22.21 -16.81 4.14
CA ALA A 138 23.16 -17.74 4.76
C ALA A 138 22.83 -17.99 6.25
N ALA A 139 22.49 -16.94 7.01
CA ALA A 139 22.08 -17.08 8.40
C ALA A 139 20.81 -17.93 8.55
N LEU A 140 19.82 -17.73 7.67
CA LEU A 140 18.56 -18.45 7.70
C LEU A 140 18.74 -19.94 7.37
N VAL A 141 19.57 -20.27 6.38
CA VAL A 141 19.95 -21.66 6.06
C VAL A 141 20.65 -22.34 7.23
N VAL A 142 21.59 -21.65 7.90
CA VAL A 142 22.27 -22.17 9.09
C VAL A 142 21.28 -22.40 10.24
N SER A 143 20.37 -21.45 10.49
CA SER A 143 19.35 -21.59 11.54
C SER A 143 18.37 -22.73 11.27
N ILE A 144 17.90 -22.91 10.03
CA ILE A 144 17.04 -24.04 9.65
C ILE A 144 17.78 -25.36 9.81
N SER A 145 19.05 -25.42 9.39
CA SER A 145 19.89 -26.62 9.51
C SER A 145 20.11 -27.00 10.97
N LEU A 146 20.39 -26.01 11.84
CA LEU A 146 20.55 -26.23 13.28
C LEU A 146 19.24 -26.70 13.92
N TRP A 147 18.11 -26.09 13.55
CA TRP A 147 16.80 -26.46 14.07
C TRP A 147 16.38 -27.86 13.62
N GLY A 148 16.62 -28.22 12.34
CA GLY A 148 16.37 -29.55 11.80
C GLY A 148 17.22 -30.62 12.51
N ALA A 149 18.52 -30.37 12.69
CA ALA A 149 19.40 -31.27 13.43
C ALA A 149 18.98 -31.43 14.90
N TRP A 150 18.52 -30.34 15.53
CA TRP A 150 17.99 -30.39 16.90
C TRP A 150 16.66 -31.16 16.99
N GLN A 151 15.74 -30.96 16.05
CA GLN A 151 14.48 -31.72 15.93
C GLN A 151 14.72 -33.21 15.74
N LEU A 152 15.68 -33.58 14.88
CA LEU A 152 16.06 -34.99 14.66
C LEU A 152 16.66 -35.63 15.92
N ARG A 153 17.37 -34.86 16.74
CA ARG A 153 17.95 -35.34 18.00
C ARG A 153 16.94 -35.41 19.14
N SER A 154 16.00 -34.45 19.21
CA SER A 154 14.99 -34.38 20.28
C SER A 154 13.82 -35.32 20.03
N ARG A 155 13.52 -35.64 18.77
CA ARG A 155 12.65 -36.75 18.39
C ARG A 155 13.43 -38.06 18.48
N GLY A 156 13.68 -38.51 19.71
CA GLY A 156 13.94 -39.92 19.94
C GLY A 156 12.87 -40.72 19.20
N LEU A 157 13.30 -41.51 18.22
CA LEU A 157 12.47 -42.29 17.30
C LEU A 157 11.41 -43.12 18.03
N SER A 158 10.23 -42.53 18.30
CA SER A 158 9.03 -43.32 18.47
C SER A 158 8.71 -43.86 17.08
N LYS A 159 8.98 -45.15 16.85
CA LYS A 159 8.80 -45.88 15.57
C LYS A 159 7.35 -45.90 15.05
N GLN A 160 6.45 -45.12 15.61
CA GLN A 160 5.03 -45.17 15.32
C GLN A 160 4.60 -43.80 14.81
N PRO A 161 4.37 -43.63 13.50
CA PRO A 161 3.79 -42.41 12.98
C PRO A 161 2.42 -42.21 13.64
N PRO A 162 2.07 -40.99 14.06
CA PRO A 162 0.75 -40.72 14.63
C PRO A 162 -0.29 -41.09 13.58
N GLN A 163 -1.25 -41.95 13.96
CA GLN A 163 -2.21 -42.55 13.03
C GLN A 163 -3.16 -41.52 12.36
N GLY A 164 -3.11 -40.25 12.76
CA GLY A 164 -3.85 -39.16 12.13
C GLY A 164 -3.17 -38.50 10.92
N LEU A 165 -1.87 -38.71 10.69
CA LEU A 165 -1.14 -38.04 9.60
C LEU A 165 -1.59 -38.48 8.21
N LEU A 166 -2.09 -39.72 8.07
CA LEU A 166 -2.62 -40.21 6.80
C LEU A 166 -3.97 -39.58 6.46
N ALA A 167 -4.80 -39.31 7.48
CA ALA A 167 -6.08 -38.64 7.29
C ALA A 167 -5.90 -37.14 6.93
N GLU A 168 -4.85 -36.48 7.42
CA GLU A 168 -4.53 -35.10 7.02
C GLU A 168 -3.99 -35.01 5.59
N LEU A 169 -3.22 -36.00 5.13
CA LEU A 169 -2.72 -36.05 3.74
C LEU A 169 -3.85 -36.30 2.73
N GLU A 170 -4.83 -37.14 3.07
CA GLU A 170 -6.02 -37.38 2.24
C GLU A 170 -6.88 -36.10 2.11
N LEU A 171 -6.90 -35.25 3.15
CA LEU A 171 -7.60 -33.97 3.13
C LEU A 171 -6.88 -32.94 2.24
N LEU A 172 -5.55 -32.93 2.22
CA LEU A 172 -4.75 -32.09 1.30
C LEU A 172 -4.91 -32.51 -0.16
N GLU A 173 -4.95 -33.82 -0.45
CA GLU A 173 -5.20 -34.34 -1.80
C GLU A 173 -6.61 -33.98 -2.29
N SER A 174 -7.60 -33.95 -1.40
CA SER A 174 -8.97 -33.51 -1.74
C SER A 174 -9.08 -32.02 -2.09
N ILE A 175 -8.23 -31.16 -1.51
CA ILE A 175 -8.22 -29.72 -1.79
C ILE A 175 -7.61 -29.44 -3.17
N GLU A 176 -6.57 -30.18 -3.57
CA GLU A 176 -5.95 -30.07 -4.89
C GLU A 176 -6.91 -30.52 -6.01
N LEU A 177 -7.71 -31.57 -5.74
CA LEU A 177 -8.78 -32.03 -6.64
C LEU A 177 -9.94 -31.03 -6.75
N LEU A 178 -10.30 -30.33 -5.66
CA LEU A 178 -11.35 -29.30 -5.71
C LEU A 178 -10.89 -28.06 -6.50
N GLN A 179 -9.64 -27.63 -6.34
CA GLN A 179 -9.13 -26.44 -7.01
C GLN A 179 -9.09 -26.59 -8.54
N GLY A 180 -8.76 -27.78 -9.07
CA GLY A 180 -8.72 -27.99 -10.52
C GLY A 180 -10.09 -27.84 -11.20
N ALA A 181 -11.14 -28.44 -10.61
CA ALA A 181 -12.47 -28.44 -11.23
C ALA A 181 -13.21 -27.10 -11.07
N GLU A 182 -13.01 -26.41 -9.95
CA GLU A 182 -13.69 -25.13 -9.70
C GLU A 182 -13.09 -23.99 -10.53
N ILE A 183 -11.78 -24.05 -10.81
CA ILE A 183 -11.10 -23.08 -11.69
C ILE A 183 -11.60 -23.19 -13.13
N ASP A 184 -11.77 -24.41 -13.67
CA ASP A 184 -12.27 -24.60 -15.04
C ASP A 184 -13.72 -24.10 -15.19
N VAL A 185 -14.56 -24.29 -14.17
CA VAL A 185 -15.94 -23.77 -14.18
C VAL A 185 -15.94 -22.24 -14.14
N LEU A 186 -15.13 -21.63 -13.27
CA LEU A 186 -15.03 -20.16 -13.20
C LEU A 186 -14.43 -19.55 -14.47
N LEU A 187 -13.51 -20.24 -15.14
CA LEU A 187 -12.97 -19.81 -16.44
C LEU A 187 -14.00 -19.95 -17.57
N SER A 188 -14.94 -20.89 -17.47
CA SER A 188 -16.02 -21.06 -18.46
C SER A 188 -17.16 -20.05 -18.32
N GLU A 189 -17.30 -19.40 -17.15
CA GLU A 189 -18.26 -18.31 -16.93
C GLU A 189 -17.70 -16.93 -17.30
N LEU A 190 -16.39 -16.82 -17.53
CA LEU A 190 -15.75 -15.60 -17.97
C LEU A 190 -16.12 -15.30 -19.43
N PRO A 191 -16.51 -14.06 -19.77
CA PRO A 191 -16.74 -13.68 -21.15
C PRO A 191 -15.42 -13.72 -21.96
N ASP A 192 -15.52 -14.05 -23.25
CA ASP A 192 -14.37 -14.35 -24.12
C ASP A 192 -13.32 -13.22 -24.17
N ASP A 193 -13.73 -11.96 -23.98
CA ASP A 193 -12.85 -10.79 -23.97
C ASP A 193 -11.98 -10.69 -22.70
N GLU A 194 -12.44 -11.20 -21.56
CA GLU A 194 -11.65 -11.25 -20.33
C GLU A 194 -10.59 -12.36 -20.38
N VAL A 195 -10.87 -13.47 -21.08
CA VAL A 195 -9.92 -14.56 -21.31
C VAL A 195 -8.74 -14.08 -22.17
N GLU A 196 -9.00 -13.30 -23.22
CA GLU A 196 -7.94 -12.70 -24.06
C GLU A 196 -7.06 -11.72 -23.25
N LEU A 197 -7.65 -10.95 -22.33
CA LEU A 197 -6.92 -10.03 -21.44
C LEU A 197 -5.99 -10.77 -20.47
N LEU A 198 -6.44 -11.87 -19.88
CA LEU A 198 -5.62 -12.69 -18.98
C LEU A 198 -4.46 -13.35 -19.73
N GLN A 199 -4.70 -13.84 -20.95
CA GLN A 199 -3.64 -14.38 -21.80
C GLN A 199 -2.61 -13.31 -22.19
N ALA A 200 -3.06 -12.11 -22.59
CA ALA A 200 -2.17 -11.00 -22.92
C ALA A 200 -1.32 -10.54 -21.72
N SER A 201 -1.89 -10.54 -20.50
CA SER A 201 -1.13 -10.25 -19.28
C SER A 201 -0.06 -11.31 -19.01
N SER A 202 -0.36 -12.61 -19.19
CA SER A 202 0.62 -13.68 -19.01
C SER A 202 1.78 -13.61 -20.01
N GLU A 203 1.52 -13.27 -21.27
CA GLU A 203 2.57 -13.07 -22.28
C GLU A 203 3.41 -11.81 -22.02
N SER A 204 2.83 -10.79 -21.38
CA SER A 204 3.55 -9.56 -21.03
C SER A 204 4.53 -9.73 -19.87
N GLU A 205 4.31 -10.71 -19.00
CA GLU A 205 5.15 -10.96 -17.83
C GLU A 205 6.46 -11.68 -18.20
N ASP A 206 6.43 -12.53 -19.24
CA ASP A 206 7.63 -13.11 -19.85
C ASP A 206 8.42 -12.12 -20.72
N ALA A 207 7.77 -11.05 -21.17
CA ALA A 207 8.39 -9.95 -21.90
C ALA A 207 9.02 -8.89 -20.97
N ALA A 208 9.73 -9.32 -19.91
CA ALA A 208 10.50 -8.42 -19.07
C ALA A 208 11.41 -7.54 -19.96
N PRO A 209 11.29 -6.20 -19.91
CA PRO A 209 12.03 -5.33 -20.78
C PRO A 209 13.52 -5.57 -20.57
N GLN A 210 14.22 -6.05 -21.61
CA GLN A 210 15.67 -6.08 -21.62
C GLN A 210 16.15 -4.64 -21.44
N ILE A 211 16.51 -4.30 -20.20
CA ILE A 211 17.08 -3.01 -19.85
C ILE A 211 18.38 -2.93 -20.63
N ALA A 212 18.36 -2.19 -21.75
CA ALA A 212 19.55 -1.95 -22.54
C ALA A 212 20.65 -1.39 -21.62
N PRO A 213 21.89 -1.92 -21.70
CA PRO A 213 22.98 -1.43 -20.86
C PRO A 213 23.16 0.08 -21.08
N PRO A 214 23.47 0.84 -20.02
CA PRO A 214 23.62 2.28 -20.11
C PRO A 214 24.70 2.61 -21.14
N VAL A 215 24.29 3.34 -22.19
CA VAL A 215 25.21 3.90 -23.19
C VAL A 215 26.13 4.87 -22.46
N ASP A 216 27.42 4.53 -22.42
CA ASP A 216 28.46 5.33 -21.76
C ASP A 216 28.40 6.78 -22.25
N ALA A 217 28.23 7.70 -21.29
CA ALA A 217 28.20 9.12 -21.56
C ALA A 217 29.57 9.57 -22.14
N PRO A 218 29.60 10.35 -23.23
CA PRO A 218 30.85 10.80 -23.84
C PRO A 218 31.63 11.68 -22.86
N GLY A 219 32.85 11.25 -22.59
CA GLY A 219 33.78 11.89 -21.67
C GLY A 219 33.95 13.38 -21.97
N LYS A 220 33.79 14.19 -20.92
CA LYS A 220 34.14 15.60 -20.91
C LYS A 220 35.65 15.74 -21.17
N ARG A 221 36.02 16.16 -22.38
CA ARG A 221 37.35 16.68 -22.67
C ARG A 221 37.52 18.00 -21.92
N SER A 222 38.44 18.04 -20.97
CA SER A 222 38.93 19.30 -20.40
C SER A 222 39.75 20.02 -21.46
N ASN A 223 39.36 21.23 -21.82
CA ASN A 223 40.19 22.16 -22.57
C ASN A 223 40.43 23.39 -21.71
N GLY A 224 41.71 23.78 -21.64
CA GLY A 224 42.17 25.16 -21.43
C GLY A 224 42.09 25.68 -20.02
#